data_AF-A0A7X0RXC0-F1
#
_entry.id   AF-A0A7X0RXC0-F1
#
_cell.length_a   1.000
_cell.length_b   1.000
_cell.length_c   1.000
_cell.angle_alpha   90.00
_cell.angle_beta   90.00
_cell.angle_gamma   90.00
#
_symmetry.space_group_name_H-M   'P 1'
#
loop_
_entity.id
_entity.type
_entity.pdbx_description
1 polymer ?
#
loop_
_entity_poly.entity_id
_entity_poly.type
_entity_poly.pdbx_seq_one_letter_code
_entity_poly.pdbx_strand_id
1 'polypeptide(L)'
;METVLTITNGLSGIAFLACIGLVILVAKEGQDERARLLGYKLFSFLFVFLIGGLSLIICYTGWKTIDYVILRICMTTLMSLTIFVGLFYWMIIRKKY
;
A
#
# COMPACT_ATOMS: atom_id res chain seq x y z
N MET A 1 23.58 1.21 6.28
CA MET A 1 22.58 1.35 5.18
C MET A 1 22.18 -0.01 4.60
N GLU A 2 23.13 -0.93 4.40
CA GLU A 2 22.84 -2.26 3.82
C GLU A 2 21.75 -3.05 4.57
N THR A 3 21.79 -3.07 5.91
CA THR A 3 20.78 -3.79 6.72
C THR A 3 19.36 -3.27 6.50
N VAL A 4 19.18 -1.94 6.44
CA VAL A 4 17.87 -1.31 6.19
C VAL A 4 17.39 -1.68 4.80
N LEU A 5 18.29 -1.67 3.82
CA LEU A 5 18.00 -1.99 2.43
C LEU A 5 17.56 -3.46 2.27
N THR A 6 18.23 -4.40 2.95
CA THR A 6 17.84 -5.81 3.01
C THR A 6 16.46 -5.99 3.65
N ILE A 7 16.17 -5.28 4.74
CA ILE A 7 14.85 -5.32 5.39
C ILE A 7 13.77 -4.78 4.45
N THR A 8 14.01 -3.65 3.78
CA THR A 8 13.03 -3.06 2.84
C THR A 8 12.77 -3.97 1.63
N ASN A 9 13.80 -4.65 1.13
CA ASN A 9 13.62 -5.65 0.07
C ASN A 9 12.80 -6.86 0.58
N GLY A 10 13.09 -7.36 1.77
CA GLY A 10 12.29 -8.42 2.41
C GLY A 10 10.83 -7.99 2.59
N LEU A 11 10.60 -6.76 3.06
CA LEU A 11 9.27 -6.17 3.20
C LEU A 11 8.52 -6.15 1.87
N SER A 12 9.19 -5.80 0.77
CA SER A 12 8.58 -5.79 -0.57
C SER A 12 8.16 -7.20 -1.03
N GLY A 13 8.95 -8.23 -0.68
CA GLY A 13 8.59 -9.62 -0.96
C GLY A 13 7.35 -10.07 -0.17
N ILE A 14 7.26 -9.71 1.11
CA ILE A 14 6.06 -9.99 1.94
C ILE A 14 4.85 -9.20 1.40
N ALA A 15 5.05 -7.95 1.00
CA ALA A 15 3.99 -7.13 0.40
C ALA A 15 3.47 -7.74 -0.90
N PHE A 16 4.32 -8.36 -1.72
CA PHE A 16 3.89 -9.10 -2.90
C PHE A 16 2.94 -10.26 -2.55
N LEU A 17 3.28 -11.07 -1.54
CA LEU A 17 2.39 -12.13 -1.06
C LEU A 17 1.07 -11.58 -0.50
N ALA A 18 1.12 -10.47 0.24
CA ALA A 18 -0.06 -9.78 0.71
C ALA A 18 -0.94 -9.26 -0.45
N CYS A 19 -0.33 -8.76 -1.53
CA CYS A 19 -1.06 -8.33 -2.72
C CYS A 19 -1.81 -9.49 -3.37
N ILE A 20 -1.17 -10.65 -3.53
CA ILE A 20 -1.83 -11.86 -4.03
C ILE A 20 -3.02 -12.23 -3.13
N GLY A 21 -2.82 -12.22 -1.81
CA GLY A 21 -3.89 -12.47 -0.84
C GLY A 21 -5.06 -11.50 -0.99
N LEU A 22 -4.78 -10.21 -1.12
CA LEU A 22 -5.79 -9.16 -1.34
C LEU A 22 -6.57 -9.42 -2.63
N VAL A 23 -5.89 -9.69 -3.74
CA VAL A 23 -6.51 -9.96 -5.04
C VAL A 23 -7.45 -11.18 -4.95
N ILE A 24 -7.01 -12.27 -4.33
CA ILE A 24 -7.83 -13.47 -4.15
C ILE A 24 -9.07 -13.17 -3.29
N LEU A 25 -8.91 -12.39 -2.21
CA LEU A 25 -10.03 -12.03 -1.34
C LEU A 25 -11.06 -11.17 -2.08
N VAL A 26 -10.61 -10.17 -2.84
CA VAL A 26 -11.50 -9.29 -3.63
C VAL A 26 -12.19 -10.08 -4.74
N ALA A 27 -11.47 -10.96 -5.43
CA ALA A 27 -12.04 -11.80 -6.49
C ALA A 27 -13.14 -12.76 -6.00
N LYS A 28 -13.11 -13.15 -4.72
CA LYS A 28 -14.11 -14.04 -4.12
C LYS A 28 -15.41 -13.34 -3.72
N GLU A 29 -15.45 -12.01 -3.68
CA GLU A 29 -16.60 -11.26 -3.15
C GLU A 29 -17.81 -11.20 -4.12
N GLY A 30 -17.65 -11.67 -5.37
CA GLY A 30 -18.69 -11.68 -6.40
C GLY A 30 -18.76 -10.38 -7.22
N GLN A 31 -19.80 -10.23 -8.05
CA GLN A 31 -19.99 -9.07 -8.94
C GLN A 31 -21.23 -8.23 -8.60
N ASP A 32 -21.78 -8.41 -7.40
CA ASP A 32 -22.96 -7.68 -6.97
C ASP A 32 -22.66 -6.19 -6.69
N GLU A 33 -23.72 -5.37 -6.59
CA GLU A 33 -23.61 -3.94 -6.32
C GLU A 33 -22.83 -3.65 -5.03
N ARG A 34 -22.97 -4.51 -4.00
CA ARG A 34 -22.19 -4.46 -2.76
C ARG A 34 -20.69 -4.64 -3.01
N ALA A 35 -20.29 -5.62 -3.83
CA ALA A 35 -18.89 -5.87 -4.14
C ALA A 35 -18.26 -4.68 -4.90
N ARG A 36 -19.02 -4.07 -5.83
CA ARG A 36 -18.61 -2.83 -6.51
C ARG A 36 -18.39 -1.67 -5.53
N LEU A 37 -19.31 -1.47 -4.58
CA LEU A 37 -19.19 -0.43 -3.57
C LEU A 37 -17.99 -0.65 -2.63
N LEU A 38 -17.75 -1.91 -2.21
CA LEU A 38 -16.59 -2.29 -1.41
C LEU A 38 -15.27 -2.04 -2.16
N GLY A 39 -15.21 -2.42 -3.45
CA GLY A 39 -14.07 -2.16 -4.31
C GLY A 39 -13.77 -0.68 -4.47
N TYR A 40 -14.80 0.15 -4.68
CA TYR A 40 -14.65 1.61 -4.75
C TYR A 40 -14.11 2.20 -3.44
N LYS A 41 -14.62 1.75 -2.28
CA LYS A 41 -14.13 2.20 -0.97
C LYS A 41 -12.68 1.80 -0.74
N LEU A 42 -12.31 0.57 -1.10
CA LEU A 42 -10.93 0.09 -1.02
C LEU A 42 -10.02 0.95 -1.90
N PHE A 43 -10.39 1.15 -3.16
CA PHE A 43 -9.61 1.95 -4.11
C PHE A 43 -9.45 3.39 -3.64
N SER A 44 -10.54 4.07 -3.26
CA SER A 44 -10.52 5.45 -2.81
C SER A 44 -9.61 5.64 -1.59
N PHE A 45 -9.71 4.73 -0.61
CA PHE A 45 -8.85 4.75 0.57
C PHE A 45 -7.37 4.56 0.20
N LEU A 46 -7.05 3.54 -0.61
CA LEU A 46 -5.68 3.26 -1.06
C LEU A 46 -5.09 4.41 -1.85
N PHE A 47 -5.89 5.03 -2.73
CA PHE A 47 -5.48 6.18 -3.53
C PHE A 47 -5.13 7.37 -2.65
N VAL A 48 -6.00 7.74 -1.72
CA VAL A 48 -5.75 8.86 -0.79
C VAL A 48 -4.51 8.57 0.08
N PHE A 49 -4.36 7.34 0.58
CA PHE A 49 -3.20 6.94 1.36
C PHE A 49 -1.89 7.06 0.56
N LEU A 50 -1.87 6.53 -0.68
CA LEU A 50 -0.70 6.57 -1.54
C LEU A 50 -0.32 8.00 -1.93
N ILE A 51 -1.30 8.82 -2.35
CA ILE A 51 -1.06 10.22 -2.72
C ILE A 51 -0.62 11.04 -1.51
N GLY A 52 -1.22 10.82 -0.34
CA GLY A 52 -0.79 11.46 0.90
C GLY A 52 0.66 11.13 1.25
N GLY A 53 1.04 9.85 1.15
CA GLY A 53 2.42 9.41 1.36
C GLY A 53 3.41 9.99 0.34
N LEU A 54 3.04 10.00 -0.94
CA LEU A 54 3.86 10.60 -2.00
C LEU A 54 4.05 12.10 -1.78
N SER A 55 3.00 12.82 -1.42
CA SER A 55 3.05 14.24 -1.11
C SER A 55 4.05 14.53 0.02
N LEU A 56 4.04 13.73 1.09
CA LEU A 56 5.01 13.85 2.18
C LEU A 56 6.45 13.62 1.72
N ILE A 57 6.70 12.61 0.89
CA ILE A 57 8.03 12.34 0.33
C ILE A 57 8.49 13.53 -0.51
N ILE A 58 7.62 14.06 -1.38
CA ILE A 58 7.92 15.22 -2.23
C ILE A 58 8.25 16.45 -1.38
N CYS A 59 7.41 16.78 -0.39
CA CYS A 59 7.65 17.89 0.53
C CYS A 59 9.00 17.77 1.24
N TYR A 60 9.33 16.56 1.73
CA TYR A 60 10.59 16.32 2.43
C TYR A 60 11.80 16.43 1.48
N THR A 61 11.71 15.87 0.27
CA THR A 61 12.76 16.00 -0.76
C THR A 61 12.94 17.43 -1.28
N GLY A 62 11.89 18.25 -1.26
CA GLY A 62 11.97 19.66 -1.63
C GLY A 62 12.68 20.52 -0.58
N TRP A 63 12.64 20.12 0.69
CA TRP A 63 13.28 20.85 1.79
C TRP A 63 14.75 20.48 1.98
N LYS A 64 15.11 19.23 1.68
CA LYS A 64 16.45 18.70 1.88
C LYS A 64 16.84 17.79 0.73
N THR A 65 18.06 17.93 0.24
CA THR A 65 18.64 16.96 -0.69
C THR A 65 18.76 15.59 -0.03
N ILE A 66 18.23 14.57 -0.71
CA ILE A 66 18.20 13.19 -0.24
C ILE A 66 18.96 12.32 -1.24
N ASP A 67 19.76 11.39 -0.74
CA ASP A 67 20.40 10.38 -1.57
C ASP A 67 19.38 9.44 -2.21
N TYR A 68 19.67 9.01 -3.43
CA TYR A 68 18.83 8.07 -4.18
C TYR A 68 18.48 6.80 -3.38
N VAL A 69 19.41 6.31 -2.57
CA VAL A 69 19.21 5.11 -1.73
C VAL A 69 18.08 5.31 -0.72
N ILE A 70 18.04 6.47 -0.05
CA ILE A 70 17.00 6.79 0.93
C ILE A 70 15.67 7.00 0.23
N LEU A 71 15.65 7.72 -0.90
CA LEU A 71 14.45 7.90 -1.71
C LEU A 71 13.85 6.55 -2.12
N ARG A 72 14.69 5.63 -2.61
CA ARG A 72 14.27 4.27 -2.96
C ARG A 72 13.66 3.53 -1.77
N ILE A 73 14.28 3.61 -0.59
CA ILE A 73 13.75 3.00 0.63
C ILE A 73 12.37 3.56 0.98
N CYS A 74 12.20 4.89 0.94
CA CYS A 74 10.93 5.55 1.20
C CYS A 74 9.84 5.08 0.22
N MET A 75 10.15 5.05 -1.08
CA MET A 75 9.19 4.65 -2.11
C MET A 75 8.79 3.17 -1.97
N THR A 76 9.75 2.27 -1.81
CA THR A 76 9.46 0.84 -1.62
C THR A 76 8.66 0.59 -0.35
N THR A 77 8.96 1.31 0.73
CA THR A 77 8.24 1.20 2.00
C THR A 77 6.81 1.72 1.86
N LEU A 78 6.60 2.86 1.18
CA LEU A 78 5.28 3.41 0.94
C LEU A 78 4.41 2.46 0.12
N MET A 79 4.94 1.89 -0.96
CA MET A 79 4.23 0.90 -1.77
C MET A 79 3.86 -0.34 -0.95
N SER A 80 4.81 -0.86 -0.17
CA SER A 80 4.59 -2.04 0.69
C SER A 80 3.53 -1.76 1.76
N LEU A 81 3.61 -0.61 2.44
CA LEU A 81 2.61 -0.17 3.41
C LEU A 81 1.23 -0.03 2.78
N THR A 82 1.14 0.54 1.57
CA THR A 82 -0.14 0.70 0.87
C THR A 82 -0.83 -0.65 0.69
N ILE A 83 -0.09 -1.70 0.34
CA ILE A 83 -0.64 -3.06 0.21
C ILE A 83 -1.11 -3.60 1.57
N PHE A 84 -0.28 -3.49 2.63
CA PHE A 84 -0.65 -3.98 3.96
C PHE A 84 -1.88 -3.28 4.53
N VAL A 85 -1.92 -1.95 4.43
CA VAL A 85 -3.08 -1.17 4.88
C VAL A 85 -4.30 -1.51 4.02
N GLY A 86 -4.15 -1.74 2.71
CA GLY A 86 -5.21 -2.23 1.84
C GLY A 86 -5.80 -3.56 2.30
N LEU A 87 -4.95 -4.54 2.63
CA LEU A 87 -5.37 -5.84 3.13
C LEU A 87 -6.09 -5.73 4.47
N PHE A 88 -5.56 -4.92 5.39
CA PHE A 88 -6.20 -4.67 6.68
C PHE A 88 -7.55 -3.97 6.53
N TYR A 89 -7.60 -2.94 5.70
CA TYR A 89 -8.82 -2.18 5.42
C TYR A 89 -9.88 -3.04 4.75
N TRP A 90 -9.49 -3.90 3.79
CA TRP A 90 -10.39 -4.86 3.16
C TRP A 90 -11.06 -5.78 4.19
N MET A 91 -10.27 -6.35 5.12
CA MET A 91 -10.81 -7.19 6.19
C MET A 91 -11.81 -6.45 7.09
N ILE A 92 -11.61 -5.16 7.33
CA ILE A 92 -12.52 -4.33 8.12
C ILE A 92 -13.82 -4.07 7.36
N ILE A 93 -13.73 -3.57 6.12
CA ILE A 93 -14.92 -3.17 5.37
C ILE A 93 -15.80 -4.37 5.01
N ARG A 94 -15.19 -5.53 4.75
CA ARG A 94 -15.89 -6.79 4.49
C ARG A 94 -16.73 -7.27 5.68
N LYS A 95 -16.23 -7.08 6.90
CA LYS A 95 -16.97 -7.44 8.12
C LYS A 95 -18.09 -6.47 8.43
N LYS A 96 -17.94 -5.20 8.03
CA LYS A 96 -18.86 -4.12 8.35
C LYS A 96 -20.06 -4.03 7.41
N TYR A 97 -19.86 -4.30 6.13
CA TYR A 97 -20.87 -4.23 5.08
C TYR A 97 -21.09 -5.60 4.53
#